data_AF-A0A2D8X1W4-F1
#
_entry.id   AF-A0A2D8X1W4-F1
#
_cell.length_a   1.000
_cell.length_b   1.000
_cell.length_c   1.000
_cell.angle_alpha   90.00
_cell.angle_beta   90.00
_cell.angle_gamma   90.00
#
_symmetry.space_group_name_H-M   'P 1'
#
loop_
_entity.id
_entity.type
_entity.pdbx_description
1 polymer ?
#
loop_
_entity_poly.entity_id
_entity_poly.type
_entity_poly.pdbx_seq_one_letter_code
_entity_poly.pdbx_strand_id
1 'polypeptide(L)' 'MDELLWSWPTVCKAASNDWAKGFALSIMRQSKRRNWQPSPKQHALMNRMVNEVYQHRGDFDGCDDFDLIDRGDA' A
#
# COMPACT_ATOMS: atom_id res chain seq x y z
N MET A 1 -1.93 -4.71 10.22
CA MET A 1 -3.07 -3.89 9.73
C MET A 1 -2.66 -2.45 9.54
N ASP A 2 -2.10 -1.81 10.57
CA ASP A 2 -1.64 -0.41 10.49
C ASP A 2 -0.68 -0.15 9.33
N GLU A 3 0.29 -1.04 9.12
CA GLU A 3 1.28 -0.91 8.04
C GLU A 3 0.65 -0.90 6.63
N LEU A 4 -0.32 -1.80 6.38
CA LEU A 4 -1.03 -1.84 5.09
C LEU A 4 -1.88 -0.58 4.89
N LEU A 5 -2.51 -0.09 5.96
CA LEU A 5 -3.34 1.11 5.92
C LEU A 5 -2.49 2.39 5.76
N TRP A 6 -1.29 2.41 6.32
CA TRP A 6 -0.31 3.48 6.15
C TRP A 6 0.12 3.62 4.68
N SER A 7 0.36 2.49 4.00
CA SER A 7 0.68 2.45 2.56
C SER A 7 -0.52 2.64 1.63
N TRP A 8 -1.74 2.62 2.18
CA TRP A 8 -2.97 2.58 1.40
C TRP A 8 -3.25 3.82 0.53
N PRO A 9 -2.92 5.06 0.95
CA PRO A 9 -3.01 6.21 0.07
C PRO A 9 -2.16 6.06 -1.20
N THR A 10 -0.99 5.43 -1.10
CA THR A 10 -0.12 5.15 -2.26
C THR A 10 -0.77 4.12 -3.17
N VAL A 11 -1.36 3.06 -2.61
CA VAL A 11 -2.14 2.06 -3.37
C VAL A 11 -3.30 2.70 -4.13
N CYS A 12 -4.02 3.63 -3.50
CA CYS A 12 -5.11 4.36 -4.16
C CYS A 12 -4.64 5.20 -5.36
N LYS A 13 -3.43 5.79 -5.28
CA LYS A 13 -2.84 6.58 -6.37
C LYS A 13 -2.28 5.70 -7.49
N ALA A 14 -1.67 4.57 -7.14
CA ALA A 14 -1.01 3.67 -8.08
C ALA A 14 -1.99 2.71 -8.79
N ALA A 15 -3.18 2.48 -8.22
CA ALA A 15 -4.20 1.64 -8.84
C ALA A 15 -4.59 2.19 -10.22
N SER A 16 -4.27 1.46 -11.28
CA SER A 16 -4.50 1.87 -12.67
C SER A 16 -5.87 1.42 -13.20
N ASN A 17 -6.23 0.15 -12.96
CA ASN A 17 -7.48 -0.44 -13.44
C ASN A 17 -8.69 -0.10 -12.54
N ASP A 18 -9.89 -0.05 -13.14
CA ASP A 18 -11.13 0.35 -12.45
C ASP A 18 -11.48 -0.53 -11.25
N TRP A 19 -11.21 -1.84 -11.38
CA TRP A 19 -11.47 -2.78 -10.30
C TRP A 19 -10.57 -2.51 -9.09
N ALA A 20 -9.28 -2.31 -9.29
CA ALA A 20 -8.29 -2.03 -8.25
C ALA A 20 -8.58 -0.68 -7.59
N LYS A 21 -8.94 0.34 -8.37
CA LYS A 21 -9.40 1.63 -7.84
C LYS A 21 -10.63 1.45 -6.96
N GLY A 22 -11.64 0.73 -7.46
CA GLY A 22 -12.87 0.45 -6.70
C GLY A 22 -12.59 -0.28 -5.39
N PHE A 23 -11.75 -1.32 -5.44
CA PHE A 23 -11.33 -2.06 -4.27
C PHE A 23 -10.54 -1.18 -3.28
N ALA A 24 -9.55 -0.44 -3.74
CA ALA A 24 -8.73 0.45 -2.92
C ALA A 24 -9.58 1.50 -2.19
N LEU A 25 -10.48 2.16 -2.92
CA LEU A 25 -11.42 3.13 -2.35
C LEU A 25 -12.39 2.46 -1.36
N SER A 26 -12.83 1.23 -1.62
CA SER A 26 -13.72 0.49 -0.71
C SER A 26 -13.04 0.22 0.64
N ILE A 27 -11.76 -0.15 0.64
CA ILE A 27 -10.98 -0.40 1.86
C ILE A 27 -10.75 0.92 2.62
N MET A 28 -10.39 2.00 1.92
CA MET A 28 -10.19 3.32 2.53
C MET A 28 -11.47 3.84 3.22
N ARG A 29 -12.64 3.55 2.66
CA ARG A 29 -13.93 3.90 3.28
C ARG A 29 -14.25 3.03 4.48
N GLN A 30 -13.99 1.73 4.36
CA GLN A 30 -14.29 0.76 5.43
C GLN A 30 -13.35 0.90 6.63
N SER A 31 -12.07 1.22 6.41
CA SER A 31 -11.06 1.35 7.46
C SER A 31 -11.34 2.47 8.48
N LYS A 32 -12.20 3.43 8.12
CA LYS A 32 -12.66 4.50 9.02
C LYS A 32 -13.67 4.02 10.07
N ARG A 33 -14.26 2.83 9.90
CA ARG A 33 -15.24 2.30 10.85
C ARG A 33 -14.53 1.79 12.10
N ARG A 34 -15.05 2.17 13.28
CA ARG A 34 -14.54 1.69 14.57
C ARG A 34 -14.59 0.15 14.60
N ASN A 35 -13.49 -0.47 15.02
CA ASN A 35 -13.31 -1.93 15.09
C ASN A 35 -13.41 -2.64 13.73
N TRP A 36 -13.22 -1.94 12.62
CA TRP A 36 -13.17 -2.61 11.32
C TRP A 36 -11.93 -3.47 11.21
N GLN A 37 -12.13 -4.69 10.69
CA GLN A 37 -11.07 -5.57 10.28
C GLN A 37 -11.41 -6.10 8.88
N PRO A 38 -10.46 -6.08 7.93
CA PRO A 38 -10.67 -6.72 6.65
C PRO A 38 -10.79 -8.23 6.85
N SER A 39 -11.60 -8.87 6.00
CA SER A 39 -11.64 -10.33 5.93
C SER A 39 -10.26 -10.89 5.55
N PRO A 40 -9.96 -12.17 5.86
CA PRO A 40 -8.70 -12.80 5.47
C PRO A 40 -8.39 -12.67 3.96
N LYS A 41 -9.43 -12.77 3.12
CA LYS A 41 -9.31 -12.59 1.67
C LYS A 41 -8.98 -11.14 1.28
N GLN A 42 -9.63 -10.17 1.93
CA GLN A 42 -9.29 -8.75 1.74
C GLN A 42 -7.86 -8.48 2.18
N HIS A 43 -7.42 -9.01 3.32
CA HIS A 43 -6.06 -8.83 3.82
C HIS A 43 -5.00 -9.38 2.85
N ALA A 44 -5.21 -10.60 2.32
CA ALA A 44 -4.31 -11.18 1.32
C ALA A 44 -4.21 -10.30 0.06
N LEU A 45 -5.35 -9.77 -0.39
CA LEU A 45 -5.40 -8.89 -1.55
C LEU A 45 -4.74 -7.52 -1.27
N MET A 46 -4.95 -6.95 -0.08
CA MET A 46 -4.29 -5.71 0.36
C MET A 46 -2.76 -5.88 0.33
N ASN A 47 -2.24 -6.99 0.86
CA ASN A 47 -0.81 -7.29 0.82
C ASN A 47 -0.28 -7.35 -0.62
N ARG A 48 -1.00 -8.06 -1.51
CA ARG A 48 -0.60 -8.15 -2.91
C ARG A 48 -0.53 -6.77 -3.57
N MET A 49 -1.54 -5.93 -3.38
CA MET A 49 -1.56 -4.58 -3.97
C MET A 49 -0.46 -3.69 -3.42
N VAL A 50 -0.18 -3.75 -2.11
CA VAL A 50 0.93 -3.03 -1.50
C VAL A 50 2.26 -3.51 -2.09
N ASN A 51 2.46 -4.83 -2.17
CA ASN A 51 3.67 -5.40 -2.75
C ASN A 51 3.84 -5.00 -4.22
N GLU A 52 2.78 -5.06 -5.03
CA GLU A 52 2.80 -4.61 -6.43
C GLU A 52 3.24 -3.14 -6.55
N VAL A 53 2.74 -2.25 -5.68
CA VAL A 53 3.15 -0.83 -5.69
C VAL A 53 4.63 -0.65 -5.36
N TYR A 54 5.15 -1.35 -4.35
CA TYR A 54 6.55 -1.21 -3.96
C TYR A 54 7.51 -1.97 -4.88
N GLN A 55 7.05 -3.03 -5.54
CA GLN A 55 7.81 -3.72 -6.59
C GLN A 55 7.91 -2.85 -7.85
N HIS A 56 6.79 -2.29 -8.33
CA HIS A 56 6.78 -1.42 -9.51
C HIS A 56 7.44 -0.06 -9.26
N ARG A 57 7.53 0.40 -8.00
CA ARG A 57 8.34 1.57 -7.65
C ARG A 57 9.83 1.27 -7.75
N GLY A 58 10.25 0.01 -7.62
CA GLY A 58 11.62 -0.43 -7.88
C GLY A 58 11.99 -0.48 -9.36
N ASP A 59 11.01 -0.49 -10.28
CA ASP A 59 11.23 -0.33 -11.72
C ASP A 59 11.40 1.15 -12.14
N PHE A 60 11.22 2.10 -11.21
CA PHE A 60 11.69 3.47 -11.34
C PHE A 60 13.17 3.56 -10.96
N ASP A 61 13.99 2.77 -11.66
CA ASP A 61 15.44 2.96 -11.71
C ASP A 61 15.72 4.31 -12.39
N GLY A 62 15.88 5.38 -11.59
CA GLY A 62 16.46 6.62 -12.10
C GLY A 62 16.14 7.95 -11.40
N CYS A 63 15.12 8.09 -10.55
CA CYS A 63 14.91 9.36 -9.83
C CYS A 63 14.00 9.23 -8.60
N ASP A 64 14.58 8.95 -7.45
CA ASP A 64 14.28 9.66 -6.20
C ASP A 64 15.15 9.00 -5.13
N ASP A 65 16.35 9.55 -4.99
CA ASP A 65 16.98 9.93 -3.74
C ASP A 65 16.11 9.65 -2.50
N PHE A 66 16.13 8.40 -2.04
CA PHE A 66 15.80 8.09 -0.66
C PHE A 66 17.13 7.73 -0.03
N ASP A 67 17.79 8.74 0.55
CA ASP A 67 18.94 8.55 1.42
C ASP A 67 18.57 7.45 2.40
N LEU A 68 19.15 6.27 2.16
CA LEU A 68 19.15 5.14 3.05
C LEU A 68 19.85 5.67 4.31
N ILE A 69 19.06 6.13 5.28
CA ILE A 69 19.57 6.58 6.57
C ILE A 69 20.30 5.38 7.17
N ASP A 70 21.62 5.37 6.99
CA ASP A 70 22.54 4.51 7.69
C ASP A 70 22.48 4.91 9.17
N ARG A 71 21.63 4.21 9.90
CA ARG A 71 21.52 4.31 11.35
C ARG A 71 22.25 3.11 11.96
N GLY A 72 23.58 3.23 12.04
CA GLY A 72 24.30 2.94 13.29
C GLY A 72 25.29 1.75 13.32
N ASP A 73 26.33 2.01 14.13
CA ASP A 73 27.34 1.14 14.75
C ASP A 73 28.59 0.77 13.89
N ALA A 74 29.84 1.07 14.30
CA ALA A 74 30.41 1.34 15.62
C ALA A 74 31.70 2.19 15.54
#